data_AF-A0A510L698-F1
#
_entry.id   AF-A0A510L698-F1
#
_cell.length_a   1.000
_cell.length_b   1.000
_cell.length_c   1.000
_cell.angle_alpha   90.00
_cell.angle_beta   90.00
_cell.angle_gamma   90.00
#
_symmetry.space_group_name_H-M   'P 1'
#
loop_
_entity.id
_entity.type
_entity.pdbx_description
1 polymer ?
#
loop_
_entity_poly.entity_id
_entity_poly.type
_entity_poly.pdbx_seq_one_letter_code
_entity_poly.pdbx_strand_id
1 'polypeptide(L)'
;MYENLENQKNENSENFKNMEILKEEYSKLVNQNSNLETEANEKNKRKSILEKDIAEKEELLNNSRNELDLITRELAVKEEEKDKWEEKVGELKHKCDKITIELKERTQKNSNFEVDKIKVAGENEDLEKRVQGAKNENKRQIAERNDVEAEFNKINKEKQTFEIQKSEKEKEKLEKELKIKKLNEKIDELRKEYAEINKQKNEISYKLESFEVKHKAIASAIEKNETFNRSIKHILNEKIDGVIGAFVNLIDVPSGFEEAIQTLSGGMFQDIVVRDSEIGKKCIEILKDRKLGRASFLPIENIRISRMNEFLPKIEQVSQQKNFQNKISQDEVQNIILNTKGKNGIIDFARNIVKVDKKFLNEDVEKVIQFVYGNSVVVESLEVGTELLKKGFNDRIVTLEGDIITCRGRMTGGHSFKGKDEILERKKELKYLESEIEKNKKNFKEFEKIIGNSFRS
;
A
#
# COMPACT_ATOMS: atom_id res chain seq x y z
N MET A 1 -233.57 -85.31 61.21
CA MET A 1 -232.62 -86.05 60.35
C MET A 1 -231.73 -85.02 59.64
N TYR A 2 -231.06 -84.12 60.36
CA TYR A 2 -230.00 -84.32 61.38
C TYR A 2 -228.63 -84.74 60.85
N GLU A 3 -228.49 -85.26 59.63
CA GLU A 3 -227.15 -85.64 59.13
C GLU A 3 -226.72 -84.95 57.84
N ASN A 4 -227.64 -84.36 57.05
CA ASN A 4 -227.27 -83.82 55.74
C ASN A 4 -226.89 -82.33 55.72
N LEU A 5 -227.24 -81.54 56.75
CA LEU A 5 -226.85 -80.11 56.83
C LEU A 5 -225.46 -79.90 57.46
N GLU A 6 -224.98 -80.83 58.29
CA GLU A 6 -223.66 -80.78 58.94
C GLU A 6 -222.53 -80.99 57.91
N ASN A 7 -222.76 -81.82 56.89
CA ASN A 7 -221.75 -82.13 55.87
C ASN A 7 -221.61 -81.03 54.79
N GLN A 8 -222.69 -80.39 54.33
CA GLN A 8 -222.57 -79.34 53.30
C GLN A 8 -221.92 -78.04 53.80
N LYS A 9 -221.97 -77.75 55.11
CA LYS A 9 -221.38 -76.51 55.62
C LYS A 9 -219.86 -76.62 55.83
N ASN A 10 -219.36 -77.81 56.14
CA ASN A 10 -217.92 -78.07 56.23
C ASN A 10 -217.23 -77.98 54.86
N GLU A 11 -217.86 -78.41 53.76
CA GLU A 11 -217.31 -78.21 52.40
C GLU A 11 -217.17 -76.73 52.02
N ASN A 12 -218.10 -75.87 52.46
CA ASN A 12 -218.03 -74.44 52.17
C ASN A 12 -216.92 -73.72 52.96
N SER A 13 -216.56 -74.23 54.15
CA SER A 13 -215.44 -73.75 54.96
C SER A 13 -214.09 -74.08 54.31
N GLU A 14 -214.00 -75.24 53.65
CA GLU A 14 -212.77 -75.72 53.03
C GLU A 14 -212.53 -75.05 51.66
N ASN A 15 -213.60 -74.76 50.90
CA ASN A 15 -213.50 -74.01 49.64
C ASN A 15 -213.16 -72.53 49.84
N PHE A 16 -213.61 -71.89 50.93
CA PHE A 16 -213.26 -70.49 51.19
C PHE A 16 -211.75 -70.32 51.50
N LYS A 17 -211.13 -71.30 52.18
CA LYS A 17 -209.69 -71.31 52.44
C LYS A 17 -208.85 -71.44 51.16
N ASN A 18 -209.29 -72.25 50.20
CA ASN A 18 -208.56 -72.39 48.92
C ASN A 18 -208.65 -71.14 48.04
N MET A 19 -209.76 -70.39 48.11
CA MET A 19 -209.93 -69.16 47.35
C MET A 19 -209.04 -68.01 47.84
N GLU A 20 -208.70 -68.01 49.13
CA GLU A 20 -207.86 -66.96 49.74
C GLU A 20 -206.37 -67.16 49.46
N ILE A 21 -205.89 -68.41 49.41
CA ILE A 21 -204.51 -68.77 49.05
C ILE A 21 -204.17 -68.39 47.60
N LEU A 22 -205.09 -68.60 46.65
CA LEU A 22 -204.90 -68.22 45.24
C LEU A 22 -204.80 -66.69 45.05
N LYS A 23 -205.41 -65.91 45.94
CA LYS A 23 -205.35 -64.44 45.90
C LYS A 23 -203.98 -63.91 46.35
N GLU A 24 -203.33 -64.59 47.30
CA GLU A 24 -201.96 -64.29 47.73
C GLU A 24 -200.92 -64.63 46.66
N GLU A 25 -201.12 -65.68 45.87
CA GLU A 25 -200.18 -66.03 44.77
C GLU A 25 -200.26 -65.05 43.59
N TYR A 26 -201.46 -64.58 43.23
CA TYR A 26 -201.61 -63.60 42.14
C TYR A 26 -200.93 -62.25 42.47
N SER A 27 -200.99 -61.81 43.73
CA SER A 27 -200.33 -60.57 44.18
C SER A 27 -198.80 -60.66 44.13
N LYS A 28 -198.21 -61.83 44.37
CA LYS A 28 -196.75 -62.04 44.30
C LYS A 28 -196.22 -62.01 42.86
N LEU A 29 -196.97 -62.57 41.90
CA LEU A 29 -196.55 -62.62 40.49
C LEU A 29 -196.55 -61.23 39.82
N VAL A 30 -197.50 -60.36 40.16
CA VAL A 30 -197.57 -59.01 39.58
C VAL A 30 -196.37 -58.15 40.00
N ASN A 31 -195.91 -58.28 41.25
CA ASN A 31 -194.74 -57.53 41.74
C ASN A 31 -193.40 -58.01 41.15
N GLN A 32 -193.26 -59.30 40.82
CA GLN A 32 -192.04 -59.78 40.16
C GLN A 32 -191.87 -59.22 38.75
N ASN A 33 -192.98 -59.03 38.02
CA ASN A 33 -192.92 -58.55 36.65
C ASN A 33 -192.50 -57.07 36.57
N SER A 34 -192.92 -56.24 37.53
CA SER A 34 -192.52 -54.83 37.61
C SER A 34 -191.02 -54.63 37.87
N ASN A 35 -190.36 -55.57 38.58
CA ASN A 35 -188.93 -55.45 38.90
C ASN A 35 -188.01 -55.84 37.74
N LEU A 36 -188.46 -56.74 36.86
CA LEU A 36 -187.66 -57.15 35.70
C LEU A 36 -187.62 -56.07 34.61
N GLU A 37 -188.67 -55.26 34.51
CA GLU A 37 -188.77 -54.19 33.50
C GLU A 37 -187.84 -53.01 33.80
N THR A 38 -187.60 -52.69 35.08
CA THR A 38 -186.64 -51.66 35.50
C THR A 38 -185.17 -52.07 35.24
N GLU A 39 -184.82 -53.34 35.45
CA GLU A 39 -183.44 -53.81 35.28
C GLU A 39 -182.99 -53.83 33.81
N ALA A 40 -183.92 -54.07 32.88
CA ALA A 40 -183.64 -54.05 31.44
C ALA A 40 -183.27 -52.64 30.93
N ASN A 41 -183.89 -51.59 31.46
CA ASN A 41 -183.64 -50.21 31.03
C ASN A 41 -182.28 -49.67 31.48
N GLU A 42 -181.77 -50.07 32.64
CA GLU A 42 -180.44 -49.65 33.12
C GLU A 42 -179.31 -50.25 32.27
N LYS A 43 -179.43 -51.52 31.86
CA LYS A 43 -178.40 -52.17 31.03
C LYS A 43 -178.27 -51.52 29.65
N ASN A 44 -179.37 -51.09 29.03
CA ASN A 44 -179.33 -50.42 27.72
C ASN A 44 -178.64 -49.05 27.78
N LYS A 45 -178.86 -48.26 28.84
CA LYS A 45 -178.13 -46.99 29.03
C LYS A 45 -176.62 -47.19 29.17
N ARG A 46 -176.19 -48.26 29.85
CA ARG A 46 -174.77 -48.55 30.07
C ARG A 46 -174.03 -48.98 28.80
N LYS A 47 -174.71 -49.66 27.88
CA LYS A 47 -174.15 -50.03 26.57
C LYS A 47 -173.85 -48.81 25.70
N SER A 48 -174.78 -47.84 25.65
CA SER A 48 -174.61 -46.63 24.82
C SER A 48 -173.45 -45.74 25.24
N ILE A 49 -173.10 -45.71 26.53
CA ILE A 49 -171.97 -44.92 27.03
C ILE A 49 -170.64 -45.55 26.60
N LEU A 50 -170.51 -46.87 26.71
CA LEU A 50 -169.27 -47.59 26.36
C LEU A 50 -168.95 -47.52 24.85
N GLU A 51 -169.96 -47.51 23.98
CA GLU A 51 -169.75 -47.37 22.54
C GLU A 51 -169.16 -45.99 22.17
N LYS A 52 -169.45 -44.95 22.96
CA LYS A 52 -168.92 -43.60 22.73
C LYS A 52 -167.45 -43.45 23.14
N ASP A 53 -167.05 -44.05 24.26
CA ASP A 53 -165.67 -44.03 24.76
C ASP A 53 -164.69 -44.76 23.82
N ILE A 54 -165.15 -45.83 23.15
CA ILE A 54 -164.31 -46.59 22.20
C ILE A 54 -163.97 -45.71 20.97
N ALA A 55 -164.95 -44.99 20.43
CA ALA A 55 -164.74 -44.13 19.27
C ALA A 55 -163.74 -42.98 19.56
N GLU A 56 -163.83 -42.34 20.72
CA GLU A 56 -162.89 -41.28 21.12
C GLU A 56 -161.45 -41.77 21.27
N LYS A 57 -161.25 -43.02 21.73
CA LYS A 57 -159.90 -43.60 21.89
C LYS A 57 -159.27 -44.01 20.56
N GLU A 58 -160.06 -44.47 19.59
CA GLU A 58 -159.56 -44.80 18.25
C GLU A 58 -159.06 -43.55 17.50
N GLU A 59 -159.74 -42.41 17.63
CA GLU A 59 -159.32 -41.14 17.03
C GLU A 59 -157.99 -40.63 17.62
N LEU A 60 -157.84 -40.68 18.95
CA LEU A 60 -156.61 -40.31 19.66
C LEU A 60 -155.40 -41.14 19.24
N LEU A 61 -155.59 -42.45 19.05
CA LEU A 61 -154.53 -43.36 18.62
C LEU A 61 -154.02 -43.03 17.21
N ASN A 62 -154.92 -42.61 16.32
CA ASN A 62 -154.56 -42.28 14.94
C ASN A 62 -153.75 -40.98 14.86
N ASN A 63 -154.10 -39.98 15.66
CA ASN A 63 -153.36 -38.72 15.73
C ASN A 63 -151.92 -38.93 16.26
N SER A 64 -151.74 -39.70 17.33
CA SER A 64 -150.41 -39.99 17.86
C SER A 64 -149.53 -40.79 16.89
N ARG A 65 -150.11 -41.65 16.06
CA ARG A 65 -149.34 -42.37 15.01
C ARG A 65 -148.79 -41.42 13.94
N ASN A 66 -149.60 -40.45 13.50
CA ASN A 66 -149.18 -39.47 12.51
C ASN A 66 -148.07 -38.53 13.03
N GLU A 67 -148.16 -38.10 14.30
CA GLU A 67 -147.09 -37.29 14.93
C GLU A 67 -145.77 -38.05 15.01
N LEU A 68 -145.81 -39.35 15.33
CA LEU A 68 -144.61 -40.17 15.43
C LEU A 68 -143.91 -40.33 14.07
N ASP A 69 -144.68 -40.53 12.99
CA ASP A 69 -144.12 -40.67 11.63
C ASP A 69 -143.47 -39.36 11.14
N LEU A 70 -144.01 -38.20 11.54
CA LEU A 70 -143.45 -36.88 11.24
C LEU A 70 -142.13 -36.63 11.96
N ILE A 71 -142.08 -36.88 13.27
CA ILE A 71 -140.86 -36.73 14.09
C ILE A 71 -139.76 -37.66 13.59
N THR A 72 -140.11 -38.90 13.21
CA THR A 72 -139.13 -39.88 12.70
C THR A 72 -138.46 -39.40 11.41
N ARG A 73 -139.20 -38.74 10.50
CA ARG A 73 -138.60 -38.13 9.29
C ARG A 73 -137.70 -36.95 9.61
N GLU A 74 -138.09 -36.07 10.53
CA GLU A 74 -137.27 -34.91 10.91
C GLU A 74 -135.95 -35.33 11.56
N LEU A 75 -135.98 -36.38 12.37
CA LEU A 75 -134.79 -36.93 13.04
C LEU A 75 -133.78 -37.48 12.01
N ALA A 76 -134.26 -38.20 10.99
CA ALA A 76 -133.42 -38.73 9.91
C ALA A 76 -132.72 -37.61 9.11
N VAL A 77 -133.43 -36.51 8.81
CA VAL A 77 -132.83 -35.35 8.11
C VAL A 77 -131.77 -34.67 8.97
N LYS A 78 -132.01 -34.55 10.28
CA LYS A 78 -131.04 -33.95 11.21
C LYS A 78 -129.81 -34.83 11.44
N GLU A 79 -129.97 -36.15 11.44
CA GLU A 79 -128.84 -37.09 11.44
C GLU A 79 -127.98 -36.91 10.17
N GLU A 80 -128.60 -36.78 8.99
CA GLU A 80 -127.87 -36.56 7.74
C GLU A 80 -127.14 -35.20 7.68
N GLU A 81 -127.72 -34.15 8.27
CA GLU A 81 -127.06 -32.85 8.43
C GLU A 81 -125.88 -32.90 9.40
N LYS A 82 -126.03 -33.63 10.52
CA LYS A 82 -124.96 -33.81 11.51
C LYS A 82 -123.75 -34.50 10.89
N ASP A 83 -123.97 -35.58 10.13
CA ASP A 83 -122.89 -36.32 9.47
C ASP A 83 -122.09 -35.43 8.51
N LYS A 84 -122.78 -34.57 7.74
CA LYS A 84 -122.13 -33.59 6.84
C LYS A 84 -121.29 -32.55 7.59
N TRP A 85 -121.73 -32.12 8.77
CA TRP A 85 -120.96 -31.19 9.60
C TRP A 85 -119.76 -31.87 10.28
N GLU A 86 -119.92 -33.12 10.71
CA GLU A 86 -118.81 -33.92 11.26
C GLU A 86 -117.70 -34.14 10.24
N GLU A 87 -118.05 -34.42 8.98
CA GLU A 87 -117.10 -34.52 7.87
C GLU A 87 -116.34 -33.20 7.64
N LYS A 88 -117.04 -32.07 7.55
CA LYS A 88 -116.41 -30.73 7.42
C LYS A 88 -115.49 -30.37 8.58
N VAL A 89 -115.88 -30.70 9.81
CA VAL A 89 -115.04 -30.49 10.99
C VAL A 89 -113.78 -31.36 10.92
N GLY A 90 -113.90 -32.60 10.43
CA GLY A 90 -112.77 -33.48 10.16
C GLY A 90 -111.78 -32.89 9.14
N GLU A 91 -112.29 -32.39 8.00
CA GLU A 91 -111.45 -31.74 6.98
C GLU A 91 -110.73 -30.49 7.50
N LEU A 92 -111.44 -29.64 8.25
CA LEU A 92 -110.87 -28.42 8.82
C LEU A 92 -109.83 -28.73 9.88
N LYS A 93 -110.03 -29.75 10.72
CA LYS A 93 -109.02 -30.24 11.66
C LYS A 93 -107.77 -30.71 10.92
N HIS A 94 -107.91 -31.52 9.88
CA HIS A 94 -106.77 -31.95 9.07
C HIS A 94 -106.01 -30.79 8.41
N LYS A 95 -106.71 -29.79 7.89
CA LYS A 95 -106.08 -28.57 7.37
C LYS A 95 -105.35 -27.79 8.45
N CYS A 96 -105.95 -27.64 9.64
CA CYS A 96 -105.35 -26.96 10.77
C CYS A 96 -104.09 -27.68 11.26
N ASP A 97 -104.14 -29.00 11.37
CA ASP A 97 -102.99 -29.83 11.74
C ASP A 97 -101.85 -29.70 10.72
N LYS A 98 -102.19 -29.74 9.41
CA LYS A 98 -101.21 -29.56 8.33
C LYS A 98 -100.53 -28.18 8.38
N ILE A 99 -101.30 -27.11 8.53
CA ILE A 99 -100.78 -25.74 8.66
C ILE A 99 -99.92 -25.60 9.93
N THR A 100 -100.32 -26.24 11.03
CA THR A 100 -99.57 -26.23 12.28
C THR A 100 -98.21 -26.92 12.13
N ILE A 101 -98.16 -28.04 11.41
CA ILE A 101 -96.90 -28.74 11.09
C ILE A 101 -96.01 -27.85 10.20
N GLU A 102 -96.56 -27.27 9.13
CA GLU A 102 -95.81 -26.37 8.23
C GLU A 102 -95.30 -25.11 8.94
N LEU A 103 -96.09 -24.53 9.85
CA LEU A 103 -95.67 -23.39 10.69
C LEU A 103 -94.54 -23.78 11.62
N LYS A 104 -94.60 -24.95 12.27
CA LYS A 104 -93.50 -25.45 13.11
C LYS A 104 -92.22 -25.63 12.29
N GLU A 105 -92.30 -26.23 11.11
CA GLU A 105 -91.14 -26.41 10.21
C GLU A 105 -90.55 -25.07 9.76
N ARG A 106 -91.39 -24.12 9.36
CA ARG A 106 -90.96 -22.77 8.94
C ARG A 106 -90.32 -22.00 10.10
N THR A 107 -90.90 -22.09 11.29
CA THR A 107 -90.37 -21.46 12.50
C THR A 107 -89.01 -22.05 12.88
N GLN A 108 -88.88 -23.38 12.81
CA GLN A 108 -87.61 -24.07 13.06
C GLN A 108 -86.54 -23.67 12.03
N LYS A 109 -86.90 -23.59 10.74
CA LYS A 109 -85.98 -23.12 9.69
C LYS A 109 -85.53 -21.67 9.94
N ASN A 110 -86.45 -20.77 10.31
CA ASN A 110 -86.10 -19.39 10.61
C ASN A 110 -85.14 -19.28 11.80
N SER A 111 -85.40 -20.03 12.88
CA SER A 111 -84.51 -20.11 14.04
C SER A 111 -83.11 -20.60 13.65
N ASN A 112 -83.04 -21.66 12.84
CA ASN A 112 -81.75 -22.17 12.33
C ASN A 112 -81.01 -21.12 11.48
N PHE A 113 -81.71 -20.40 10.58
CA PHE A 113 -81.11 -19.32 9.78
C PHE A 113 -80.61 -18.15 10.63
N GLU A 114 -81.30 -17.78 11.71
CA GLU A 114 -80.83 -16.75 12.65
C GLU A 114 -79.55 -17.19 13.35
N VAL A 115 -79.47 -18.45 13.79
CA VAL A 115 -78.26 -19.02 14.39
C VAL A 115 -77.09 -19.00 13.39
N ASP A 116 -77.32 -19.41 12.15
CA ASP A 116 -76.27 -19.41 11.12
C ASP A 116 -75.82 -17.99 10.75
N LYS A 117 -76.74 -17.02 10.70
CA LYS A 117 -76.42 -15.60 10.50
C LYS A 117 -75.52 -15.07 11.62
N ILE A 118 -75.80 -15.44 12.87
CA ILE A 118 -74.97 -15.05 14.03
C ILE A 118 -73.59 -15.70 13.93
N LYS A 119 -73.49 -16.99 13.56
CA LYS A 119 -72.20 -17.67 13.38
C LYS A 119 -71.35 -17.00 12.30
N VAL A 120 -71.92 -16.77 11.11
CA VAL A 120 -71.21 -16.12 9.99
C VAL A 120 -70.79 -14.69 10.36
N ALA A 121 -71.63 -13.94 11.08
CA ALA A 121 -71.26 -12.62 11.58
C ALA A 121 -70.06 -12.68 12.54
N GLY A 122 -70.04 -13.64 13.47
CA GLY A 122 -68.92 -13.86 14.38
C GLY A 122 -67.63 -14.29 13.67
N GLU A 123 -67.73 -15.18 12.68
CA GLU A 123 -66.59 -15.59 11.85
C GLU A 123 -66.02 -14.43 11.04
N ASN A 124 -66.87 -13.59 10.45
CA ASN A 124 -66.43 -12.40 9.73
C ASN A 124 -65.75 -11.38 10.65
N GLU A 125 -66.26 -11.17 11.86
CA GLU A 125 -65.65 -10.27 12.82
C GLU A 125 -64.25 -10.78 13.26
N ASP A 126 -64.09 -12.09 13.47
CA ASP A 126 -62.79 -12.69 13.76
C ASP A 126 -61.82 -12.56 12.57
N LEU A 127 -62.29 -12.84 11.35
CA LEU A 127 -61.50 -12.66 10.13
C LEU A 127 -61.06 -11.20 9.94
N GLU A 128 -61.94 -10.22 10.18
CA GLU A 128 -61.59 -8.80 10.13
C GLU A 128 -60.51 -8.44 11.15
N LYS A 129 -60.63 -8.91 12.40
CA LYS A 129 -59.60 -8.72 13.43
C LYS A 129 -58.26 -9.33 13.01
N ARG A 130 -58.27 -10.53 12.44
CA ARG A 130 -57.06 -11.21 11.93
C ARG A 130 -56.43 -10.46 10.76
N VAL A 131 -57.22 -9.99 9.80
CA VAL A 131 -56.75 -9.19 8.66
C VAL A 131 -56.14 -7.88 9.16
N GLN A 132 -56.78 -7.20 10.11
CA GLN A 132 -56.26 -5.95 10.66
C GLN A 132 -54.98 -6.18 11.47
N GLY A 133 -54.89 -7.26 12.24
CA GLY A 133 -53.67 -7.69 12.92
C GLY A 133 -52.52 -7.93 11.94
N ALA A 134 -52.76 -8.73 10.89
CA ALA A 134 -51.78 -8.99 9.84
C ALA A 134 -51.36 -7.72 9.08
N LYS A 135 -52.29 -6.78 8.84
CA LYS A 135 -51.99 -5.50 8.18
C LYS A 135 -51.07 -4.62 9.02
N ASN A 136 -51.32 -4.54 10.33
CA ASN A 136 -50.47 -3.79 11.24
C ASN A 136 -49.09 -4.43 11.38
N GLU A 137 -49.03 -5.75 11.47
CA GLU A 137 -47.77 -6.49 11.52
C GLU A 137 -46.95 -6.29 10.24
N ASN A 138 -47.58 -6.36 9.06
CA ASN A 138 -46.91 -6.10 7.79
C ASN A 138 -46.40 -4.65 7.69
N LYS A 139 -47.19 -3.66 8.15
CA LYS A 139 -46.72 -2.26 8.23
C LYS A 139 -45.48 -2.13 9.11
N ARG A 140 -45.46 -2.81 10.26
CA ARG A 140 -44.32 -2.81 11.17
C ARG A 140 -43.09 -3.44 10.52
N GLN A 141 -43.24 -4.60 9.89
CA GLN A 141 -42.16 -5.29 9.18
C GLN A 141 -41.61 -4.45 8.01
N ILE A 142 -42.46 -3.73 7.29
CA ILE A 142 -42.02 -2.81 6.23
C ILE A 142 -41.18 -1.67 6.80
N ALA A 143 -41.59 -1.09 7.93
CA ALA A 143 -40.82 -0.04 8.60
C ALA A 143 -39.45 -0.57 9.06
N GLU A 144 -39.43 -1.70 9.77
CA GLU A 144 -38.20 -2.35 10.23
C GLU A 144 -37.27 -2.70 9.05
N ARG A 145 -37.82 -3.20 7.94
CA ARG A 145 -37.06 -3.49 6.72
C ARG A 145 -36.42 -2.23 6.12
N ASN A 146 -37.16 -1.12 6.07
CA ASN A 146 -36.67 0.13 5.50
C ASN A 146 -35.57 0.75 6.38
N ASP A 147 -35.67 0.64 7.71
CA ASP A 147 -34.63 1.11 8.63
C ASP A 147 -33.34 0.30 8.45
N VAL A 148 -33.45 -1.02 8.37
CA VAL A 148 -32.30 -1.91 8.10
C VAL A 148 -31.70 -1.65 6.72
N GLU A 149 -32.52 -1.38 5.70
CA GLU A 149 -32.06 -1.04 4.36
C GLU A 149 -31.31 0.32 4.35
N ALA A 150 -31.75 1.30 5.14
CA ALA A 150 -31.05 2.56 5.30
C ALA A 150 -29.69 2.39 6.00
N GLU A 151 -29.62 1.59 7.07
CA GLU A 151 -28.36 1.26 7.74
C GLU A 151 -27.40 0.49 6.83
N PHE A 152 -27.90 -0.50 6.09
CA PHE A 152 -27.11 -1.25 5.11
C PHE A 152 -26.50 -0.34 4.05
N ASN A 153 -27.30 0.58 3.50
CA ASN A 153 -26.83 1.55 2.52
C ASN A 153 -25.77 2.50 3.10
N LYS A 154 -25.90 2.89 4.36
CA LYS A 154 -24.89 3.71 5.05
C LYS A 154 -23.58 2.95 5.22
N ILE A 155 -23.64 1.72 5.74
CA ILE A 155 -22.47 0.84 5.92
C ILE A 155 -21.77 0.58 4.58
N ASN A 156 -22.55 0.36 3.51
CA ASN A 156 -21.97 0.10 2.19
C ASN A 156 -21.22 1.33 1.62
N LYS A 157 -21.75 2.55 1.84
CA LYS A 157 -21.04 3.80 1.51
C LYS A 157 -19.75 3.94 2.31
N GLU A 158 -19.81 3.71 3.63
CA GLU A 158 -18.62 3.77 4.49
C GLU A 158 -17.56 2.76 4.05
N LYS A 159 -17.97 1.53 3.73
CA LYS A 159 -17.09 0.49 3.18
C LYS A 159 -16.41 0.95 1.88
N GLN A 160 -17.16 1.51 0.93
CA GLN A 160 -16.60 2.03 -0.32
C GLN A 160 -15.58 3.14 -0.07
N THR A 161 -15.88 4.08 0.83
CA THR A 161 -14.93 5.15 1.18
C THR A 161 -13.66 4.59 1.81
N PHE A 162 -13.77 3.56 2.65
CA PHE A 162 -12.64 2.91 3.29
C PHE A 162 -11.78 2.12 2.28
N GLU A 163 -12.40 1.45 1.31
CA GLU A 163 -11.71 0.75 0.22
C GLU A 163 -10.90 1.72 -0.65
N ILE A 164 -11.48 2.89 -0.98
CA ILE A 164 -10.76 3.94 -1.73
C ILE A 164 -9.57 4.45 -0.92
N GLN A 165 -9.76 4.83 0.35
CA GLN A 165 -8.67 5.31 1.21
C GLN A 165 -7.57 4.27 1.42
N LYS A 166 -7.93 2.99 1.52
CA LYS A 166 -6.96 1.89 1.61
C LYS A 166 -6.11 1.82 0.33
N SER A 167 -6.74 1.88 -0.83
CA SER A 167 -6.03 1.84 -2.12
C SER A 167 -5.09 3.03 -2.31
N GLU A 168 -5.50 4.24 -1.88
CA GLU A 168 -4.66 5.44 -1.92
C GLU A 168 -3.43 5.30 -1.01
N LYS A 169 -3.62 4.82 0.23
CA LYS A 169 -2.52 4.56 1.16
C LYS A 169 -1.56 3.49 0.66
N GLU A 170 -2.07 2.42 0.03
CA GLU A 170 -1.23 1.38 -0.59
C GLU A 170 -0.38 1.95 -1.73
N LYS A 171 -0.96 2.82 -2.56
CA LYS A 171 -0.22 3.53 -3.63
C LYS A 171 0.86 4.44 -3.06
N GLU A 172 0.55 5.25 -2.04
CA GLU A 172 1.55 6.10 -1.38
C GLU A 172 2.68 5.29 -0.74
N LYS A 173 2.36 4.15 -0.13
CA LYS A 173 3.35 3.24 0.44
C LYS A 173 4.31 2.74 -0.64
N LEU A 174 3.77 2.30 -1.78
CA LEU A 174 4.57 1.81 -2.91
C LEU A 174 5.49 2.91 -3.47
N GLU A 175 4.99 4.14 -3.60
CA GLU A 175 5.78 5.29 -4.04
C GLU A 175 6.92 5.63 -3.06
N LYS A 176 6.65 5.56 -1.75
CA LYS A 176 7.68 5.75 -0.71
C LYS A 176 8.72 4.63 -0.74
N GLU A 177 8.31 3.38 -0.91
CA GLU A 177 9.23 2.23 -1.05
C GLU A 177 10.14 2.37 -2.27
N LEU A 178 9.61 2.81 -3.42
CA LEU A 178 10.41 3.09 -4.61
C LEU A 178 11.42 4.23 -4.39
N LYS A 179 11.03 5.29 -3.68
CA LYS A 179 11.95 6.38 -3.31
C LYS A 179 13.06 5.90 -2.38
N ILE A 180 12.73 5.10 -1.37
CA ILE A 180 13.71 4.51 -0.44
C ILE A 180 14.70 3.64 -1.22
N LYS A 181 14.22 2.81 -2.15
CA LYS A 181 15.09 1.96 -2.98
C LYS A 181 16.09 2.80 -3.80
N LYS A 182 15.62 3.85 -4.47
CA LYS A 182 16.49 4.76 -5.24
C LYS A 182 17.51 5.49 -4.37
N LEU A 183 17.12 5.90 -3.15
CA LEU A 183 18.03 6.55 -2.21
C LEU A 183 19.10 5.57 -1.72
N ASN A 184 18.74 4.32 -1.44
CA ASN A 184 19.69 3.29 -1.04
C ASN A 184 20.70 2.97 -2.15
N GLU A 185 20.24 2.85 -3.41
CA GLU A 185 21.13 2.68 -4.57
C GLU A 185 22.15 3.83 -4.67
N LYS A 186 21.68 5.08 -4.52
CA LYS A 186 22.56 6.26 -4.53
C LYS A 186 23.52 6.32 -3.35
N ILE A 187 23.11 5.87 -2.17
CA ILE A 187 23.99 5.76 -0.99
C ILE A 187 25.11 4.75 -1.26
N ASP A 188 24.79 3.61 -1.87
CA ASP A 188 25.79 2.58 -2.17
C ASP A 188 26.77 3.03 -3.27
N GLU A 189 26.31 3.78 -4.26
CA GLU A 189 27.18 4.43 -5.26
C GLU A 189 28.15 5.42 -4.60
N LEU A 190 27.62 6.35 -3.80
CA LEU A 190 28.45 7.35 -3.10
C LEU A 190 29.45 6.70 -2.13
N ARG A 191 29.07 5.60 -1.47
CA ARG A 191 29.99 4.83 -0.61
C ARG A 191 31.16 4.24 -1.39
N LYS A 192 30.90 3.70 -2.59
CA LYS A 192 31.96 3.16 -3.46
C LYS A 192 32.89 4.25 -3.95
N GLU A 193 32.34 5.38 -4.39
CA GLU A 193 33.14 6.54 -4.82
C GLU A 193 34.01 7.07 -3.68
N TYR A 194 33.43 7.22 -2.47
CA TYR A 194 34.17 7.66 -1.29
C TYR A 194 35.31 6.72 -0.92
N ALA A 195 35.07 5.40 -0.98
CA ALA A 195 36.10 4.39 -0.70
C ALA A 195 37.27 4.48 -1.70
N GLU A 196 36.98 4.65 -2.99
CA GLU A 196 38.00 4.79 -4.04
C GLU A 196 38.81 6.08 -3.89
N ILE A 197 38.13 7.21 -3.64
CA ILE A 197 38.79 8.50 -3.39
C ILE A 197 39.71 8.41 -2.17
N ASN A 198 39.27 7.81 -1.07
CA ASN A 198 40.10 7.64 0.12
C ASN A 198 41.29 6.73 -0.13
N LYS A 199 41.14 5.66 -0.91
CA LYS A 199 42.24 4.80 -1.32
C LYS A 199 43.30 5.60 -2.09
N GLN A 200 42.88 6.36 -3.09
CA GLN A 200 43.79 7.21 -3.89
C GLN A 200 44.47 8.28 -3.03
N LYS A 201 43.73 8.93 -2.12
CA LYS A 201 44.28 9.90 -1.16
C LYS A 201 45.39 9.27 -0.32
N ASN A 202 45.15 8.08 0.24
CA ASN A 202 46.13 7.39 1.05
C ASN A 202 47.38 7.01 0.24
N GLU A 203 47.22 6.50 -0.98
CA GLU A 203 48.34 6.17 -1.87
C GLU A 203 49.21 7.40 -2.18
N ILE A 204 48.59 8.55 -2.46
CA ILE A 204 49.31 9.81 -2.71
C ILE A 204 49.99 10.29 -1.43
N SER A 205 49.34 10.18 -0.27
CA SER A 205 49.91 10.55 1.03
C SER A 205 51.18 9.74 1.32
N TYR A 206 51.14 8.42 1.13
CA TYR A 206 52.30 7.55 1.31
C TYR A 206 53.44 7.91 0.35
N LYS A 207 53.13 8.17 -0.93
CA LYS A 207 54.13 8.60 -1.91
C LYS A 207 54.76 9.92 -1.50
N LEU A 208 53.95 10.90 -1.09
CA LEU A 208 54.41 12.21 -0.66
C LEU A 208 55.36 12.09 0.54
N GLU A 209 54.97 11.37 1.59
CA GLU A 209 55.81 11.14 2.76
C GLU A 209 57.12 10.44 2.39
N SER A 210 57.05 9.41 1.52
CA SER A 210 58.25 8.71 1.06
C SER A 210 59.22 9.62 0.28
N PHE A 211 58.70 10.53 -0.55
CA PHE A 211 59.51 11.50 -1.28
C PHE A 211 60.09 12.56 -0.36
N GLU A 212 59.34 13.06 0.62
CA GLU A 212 59.83 14.04 1.59
C GLU A 212 60.95 13.46 2.47
N VAL A 213 60.82 12.21 2.91
CA VAL A 213 61.89 11.51 3.66
C VAL A 213 63.15 11.36 2.82
N LYS A 214 63.01 10.92 1.56
CA LYS A 214 64.15 10.81 0.62
C LYS A 214 64.80 12.16 0.35
N HIS A 215 64.00 13.19 0.06
CA HIS A 215 64.48 14.56 -0.18
C HIS A 215 65.28 15.06 1.02
N LYS A 216 64.73 14.93 2.23
CA LYS A 216 65.41 15.34 3.47
C LYS A 216 66.73 14.59 3.69
N ALA A 217 66.76 13.29 3.43
CA ALA A 217 67.98 12.49 3.56
C ALA A 217 69.07 12.95 2.58
N ILE A 218 68.73 13.13 1.30
CA ILE A 218 69.66 13.57 0.26
C ILE A 218 70.14 15.01 0.52
N ALA A 219 69.21 15.92 0.85
CA ALA A 219 69.53 17.30 1.18
C ALA A 219 70.48 17.38 2.39
N SER A 220 70.22 16.60 3.44
CA SER A 220 71.10 16.54 4.61
C SER A 220 72.49 15.98 4.28
N ALA A 221 72.59 15.00 3.39
CA ALA A 221 73.88 14.44 2.99
C ALA A 221 74.74 15.47 2.22
N ILE A 222 74.12 16.26 1.35
CA ILE A 222 74.78 17.37 0.64
C ILE A 222 75.21 18.46 1.63
N GLU A 223 74.34 18.90 2.54
CA GLU A 223 74.66 19.93 3.53
C GLU A 223 75.82 19.53 4.47
N LYS A 224 75.92 18.24 4.80
CA LYS A 224 77.01 17.68 5.62
C LYS A 224 78.28 17.37 4.81
N ASN A 225 78.29 17.68 3.51
CA ASN A 225 79.39 17.43 2.60
C ASN A 225 79.82 15.96 2.58
N GLU A 226 78.88 15.01 2.74
CA GLU A 226 79.19 13.59 2.91
C GLU A 226 79.80 12.92 1.68
N THR A 227 79.53 13.48 0.51
CA THR A 227 79.94 13.02 -0.81
C THR A 227 81.38 13.40 -1.18
N PHE A 228 81.96 14.36 -0.47
CA PHE A 228 83.32 14.82 -0.74
C PHE A 228 84.36 13.92 -0.08
N ASN A 229 85.54 13.89 -0.67
CA ASN A 229 86.68 13.22 -0.06
C ASN A 229 87.01 13.82 1.33
N ARG A 230 87.76 13.06 2.15
CA ARG A 230 88.05 13.42 3.54
C ARG A 230 88.65 14.82 3.70
N SER A 231 89.51 15.25 2.77
CA SER A 231 90.18 16.55 2.82
C SER A 231 89.19 17.69 2.60
N ILE A 232 88.41 17.61 1.51
CA ILE A 232 87.44 18.63 1.12
C ILE A 232 86.31 18.71 2.16
N LYS A 233 85.75 17.56 2.55
CA LYS A 233 84.70 17.46 3.57
C LYS A 233 85.09 18.15 4.87
N HIS A 234 86.34 17.96 5.31
CA HIS A 234 86.80 18.56 6.56
C HIS A 234 86.84 20.08 6.49
N ILE A 235 87.43 20.65 5.44
CA ILE A 235 87.55 22.10 5.29
C ILE A 235 86.17 22.76 5.15
N LEU A 236 85.26 22.16 4.37
CA LEU A 236 83.89 22.69 4.23
C LEU A 236 83.12 22.64 5.57
N ASN A 237 83.37 21.62 6.40
CA ASN A 237 82.69 21.46 7.69
C ASN A 237 83.31 22.28 8.82
N GLU A 238 84.58 22.73 8.71
CA GLU A 238 85.21 23.63 9.69
C GLU A 238 84.63 25.05 9.67
N LYS A 239 83.87 25.42 8.62
CA LYS A 239 83.23 26.75 8.48
C LYS A 239 84.20 27.91 8.72
N ILE A 240 85.38 27.82 8.11
CA ILE A 240 86.41 28.85 8.18
C ILE A 240 85.92 30.10 7.44
N ASP A 241 86.01 31.28 8.07
CA ASP A 241 85.64 32.54 7.43
C ASP A 241 86.46 32.75 6.14
N GLY A 242 85.76 33.07 5.06
CA GLY A 242 86.32 33.23 3.72
C GLY A 242 86.43 31.96 2.89
N VAL A 243 86.02 30.78 3.41
CA VAL A 243 85.72 29.61 2.58
C VAL A 243 84.28 29.69 2.10
N ILE A 244 84.08 29.79 0.79
CA ILE A 244 82.74 29.97 0.18
C ILE A 244 82.07 28.61 -0.02
N GLY A 245 82.78 27.64 -0.60
CA GLY A 245 82.27 26.29 -0.83
C GLY A 245 82.97 25.58 -1.99
N ALA A 246 82.67 24.30 -2.19
CA ALA A 246 83.14 23.58 -3.37
C ALA A 246 82.43 24.09 -4.64
N PHE A 247 83.15 24.20 -5.76
CA PHE A 247 82.63 24.81 -6.99
C PHE A 247 81.32 24.17 -7.48
N VAL A 248 81.21 22.84 -7.49
CA VAL A 248 79.96 22.10 -7.82
C VAL A 248 78.75 22.53 -6.98
N ASN A 249 78.95 22.97 -5.74
CA ASN A 249 77.87 23.44 -4.87
C ASN A 249 77.42 24.88 -5.17
N LEU A 250 78.30 25.69 -5.75
CA LEU A 250 78.06 27.11 -6.04
C LEU A 250 77.39 27.35 -7.39
N ILE A 251 77.31 26.31 -8.23
CA ILE A 251 76.72 26.38 -9.56
C ILE A 251 75.43 25.56 -9.65
N ASP A 252 74.57 26.00 -10.57
CA ASP A 252 73.40 25.28 -11.04
C ASP A 252 73.58 24.92 -12.51
N VAL A 253 73.42 23.63 -12.82
CA VAL A 253 73.56 23.09 -14.18
C VAL A 253 72.16 22.70 -14.69
N PRO A 254 71.72 23.23 -15.85
CA PRO A 254 70.47 22.80 -16.46
C PRO A 254 70.51 21.32 -16.87
N SER A 255 69.37 20.64 -16.84
CA SER A 255 69.35 19.22 -17.20
C SER A 255 69.67 19.02 -18.68
N GLY A 256 70.38 17.94 -19.00
CA GLY A 256 70.91 17.64 -20.33
C GLY A 256 72.37 18.08 -20.52
N PHE A 257 72.92 18.95 -19.66
CA PHE A 257 74.29 19.44 -19.76
C PHE A 257 75.24 18.92 -18.69
N GLU A 258 74.74 18.10 -17.76
CA GLU A 258 75.48 17.64 -16.58
C GLU A 258 76.83 17.00 -16.97
N GLU A 259 76.81 16.15 -18.00
CA GLU A 259 77.97 15.40 -18.46
C GLU A 259 78.99 16.29 -19.15
N ALA A 260 78.56 17.14 -20.08
CA ALA A 260 79.39 18.16 -20.72
C ALA A 260 80.09 19.08 -19.71
N ILE A 261 79.33 19.60 -18.74
CA ILE A 261 79.83 20.55 -17.74
C ILE A 261 80.76 19.88 -16.72
N GLN A 262 80.42 18.66 -16.28
CA GLN A 262 81.29 17.88 -15.40
C GLN A 262 82.63 17.58 -16.08
N THR A 263 82.62 17.11 -17.33
CA THR A 263 83.86 16.79 -18.04
C THR A 263 84.70 18.04 -18.27
N LEU A 264 84.08 19.17 -18.66
CA LEU A 264 84.80 20.44 -18.85
C LEU A 264 85.48 20.93 -17.57
N SER A 265 84.80 20.78 -16.44
CA SER A 265 85.32 21.17 -15.13
C SER A 265 86.46 20.26 -14.67
N GLY A 266 86.38 18.96 -15.01
CA GLY A 266 87.37 17.96 -14.61
C GLY A 266 87.61 17.98 -13.11
N GLY A 267 88.87 17.95 -12.69
CA GLY A 267 89.23 18.01 -11.27
C GLY A 267 88.78 19.29 -10.56
N MET A 268 88.65 20.41 -11.28
CA MET A 268 88.24 21.70 -10.71
C MET A 268 86.79 21.70 -10.22
N PHE A 269 86.00 20.70 -10.62
CA PHE A 269 84.60 20.59 -10.23
C PHE A 269 84.42 20.51 -8.70
N GLN A 270 85.36 19.85 -8.01
CA GLN A 270 85.33 19.69 -6.55
C GLN A 270 86.26 20.67 -5.81
N ASP A 271 86.94 21.58 -6.51
CA ASP A 271 87.85 22.53 -5.90
C ASP A 271 87.10 23.51 -4.99
N ILE A 272 87.75 23.92 -3.89
CA ILE A 272 87.15 24.79 -2.88
C ILE A 272 87.38 26.25 -3.25
N VAL A 273 86.31 27.00 -3.48
CA VAL A 273 86.37 28.45 -3.70
C VAL A 273 86.57 29.16 -2.37
N VAL A 274 87.57 30.04 -2.33
CA VAL A 274 87.93 30.86 -1.16
C VAL A 274 88.00 32.33 -1.58
N ARG A 275 87.87 33.25 -0.63
CA ARG A 275 87.91 34.70 -0.89
C ARG A 275 89.28 35.12 -1.47
N ASP A 276 90.37 34.72 -0.82
CA ASP A 276 91.72 35.12 -1.21
C ASP A 276 92.76 33.99 -1.03
N SER A 277 93.99 34.25 -1.49
CA SER A 277 95.11 33.32 -1.40
C SER A 277 95.58 33.06 0.03
N GLU A 278 95.37 33.97 0.97
CA GLU A 278 95.77 33.80 2.37
C GLU A 278 94.89 32.78 3.08
N ILE A 279 93.57 32.82 2.83
CA ILE A 279 92.63 31.80 3.30
C ILE A 279 92.96 30.44 2.68
N GLY A 280 93.32 30.40 1.39
CA GLY A 280 93.77 29.17 0.73
C GLY A 280 95.00 28.57 1.41
N LYS A 281 96.02 29.38 1.73
CA LYS A 281 97.22 28.93 2.48
C LYS A 281 96.85 28.40 3.86
N LYS A 282 96.01 29.12 4.61
CA LYS A 282 95.52 28.70 5.92
C LYS A 282 94.81 27.33 5.87
N CYS A 283 93.98 27.11 4.85
CA CYS A 283 93.31 25.81 4.66
C CYS A 283 94.32 24.69 4.35
N ILE A 284 95.36 24.97 3.56
CA ILE A 284 96.43 24.01 3.26
C ILE A 284 97.22 23.65 4.53
N GLU A 285 97.52 24.62 5.40
CA GLU A 285 98.18 24.38 6.70
C GLU A 285 97.35 23.43 7.57
N ILE A 286 96.04 23.69 7.70
CA ILE A 286 95.13 22.80 8.44
C ILE A 286 95.16 21.36 7.89
N LEU A 287 95.14 21.20 6.56
CA LEU A 287 95.21 19.88 5.93
C LEU A 287 96.55 19.17 6.21
N LYS A 288 97.66 19.91 6.21
CA LYS A 288 99.00 19.38 6.50
C LYS A 288 99.14 18.97 7.96
N ASP A 289 98.78 19.86 8.89
CA ASP A 289 98.90 19.64 10.34
C ASP A 289 98.10 18.43 10.79
N ARG A 290 96.89 18.28 10.24
CA ARG A 290 95.98 17.18 10.57
C ARG A 290 96.14 15.95 9.66
N LYS A 291 97.06 15.98 8.68
CA LYS A 291 97.33 14.90 7.71
C LYS A 291 96.07 14.39 7.01
N LEU A 292 95.20 15.30 6.58
CA LEU A 292 93.86 14.98 6.07
C LEU A 292 93.81 14.72 4.55
N GLY A 293 94.95 14.81 3.86
CA GLY A 293 95.07 14.61 2.42
C GLY A 293 95.28 15.92 1.67
N ARG A 294 94.82 15.99 0.42
CA ARG A 294 95.03 17.14 -0.48
C ARG A 294 93.68 17.66 -0.99
N ALA A 295 93.56 18.98 -1.06
CA ALA A 295 92.49 19.68 -1.74
C ALA A 295 93.10 20.81 -2.58
N SER A 296 92.40 21.23 -3.62
CA SER A 296 92.75 22.43 -4.40
C SER A 296 91.83 23.57 -4.01
N PHE A 297 92.35 24.79 -4.14
CA PHE A 297 91.67 26.01 -3.73
C PHE A 297 91.64 27.03 -4.86
N LEU A 298 90.51 27.70 -5.03
CA LEU A 298 90.24 28.70 -6.06
C LEU A 298 90.03 30.07 -5.40
N PRO A 299 91.07 30.91 -5.28
CA PRO A 299 90.97 32.23 -4.64
C PRO A 299 90.30 33.26 -5.57
N ILE A 300 89.05 33.62 -5.28
CA ILE A 300 88.19 34.41 -6.17
C ILE A 300 88.74 35.80 -6.49
N GLU A 301 89.43 36.43 -5.53
CA GLU A 301 90.07 37.73 -5.71
C GLU A 301 91.36 37.67 -6.55
N ASN A 302 92.02 36.51 -6.59
CA ASN A 302 93.34 36.37 -7.23
C ASN A 302 93.31 35.62 -8.57
N ILE A 303 92.17 35.03 -8.92
CA ILE A 303 91.99 34.31 -10.18
C ILE A 303 92.13 35.26 -11.38
N ARG A 304 92.93 34.83 -12.36
CA ARG A 304 93.10 35.56 -13.63
C ARG A 304 92.26 34.95 -14.72
N ILE A 305 91.37 35.76 -15.27
CA ILE A 305 90.46 35.35 -16.33
C ILE A 305 91.10 35.68 -17.68
N SER A 306 91.05 34.74 -18.63
CA SER A 306 91.55 34.97 -19.99
C SER A 306 90.57 35.82 -20.81
N ARG A 307 91.05 36.46 -21.88
CA ARG A 307 90.20 37.29 -22.75
C ARG A 307 89.01 36.47 -23.28
N MET A 308 87.80 36.98 -23.05
CA MET A 308 86.58 36.31 -23.48
C MET A 308 86.17 36.67 -24.89
N ASN A 309 85.66 35.68 -25.60
CA ASN A 309 85.01 35.88 -26.89
C ASN A 309 83.53 36.19 -26.67
N GLU A 310 83.07 37.35 -27.15
CA GLU A 310 81.66 37.76 -27.03
C GLU A 310 80.75 37.02 -28.01
N PHE A 311 81.30 36.55 -29.13
CA PHE A 311 80.54 35.90 -30.20
C PHE A 311 80.87 34.41 -30.28
N LEU A 312 79.83 33.60 -30.45
CA LEU A 312 79.99 32.17 -30.76
C LEU A 312 80.65 32.00 -32.13
N PRO A 313 81.53 30.98 -32.28
CA PRO A 313 82.08 30.63 -33.59
C PRO A 313 80.97 30.22 -34.57
N LYS A 314 81.21 30.43 -35.87
CA LYS A 314 80.24 30.11 -36.93
C LYS A 314 80.79 29.01 -37.83
N ILE A 315 80.00 27.97 -38.05
CA ILE A 315 80.29 26.90 -39.02
C ILE A 315 79.21 26.83 -40.10
N GLU A 316 79.51 26.17 -41.21
CA GLU A 316 78.50 25.91 -42.26
C GLU A 316 77.62 24.73 -41.81
N GLN A 317 76.48 24.48 -42.48
CA GLN A 317 75.63 23.36 -42.10
C GLN A 317 76.35 22.03 -42.29
N VAL A 318 76.61 21.34 -41.19
CA VAL A 318 77.10 19.96 -41.21
C VAL A 318 75.93 19.07 -41.65
N SER A 319 76.06 18.39 -42.78
CA SER A 319 75.02 17.47 -43.27
C SER A 319 74.83 16.33 -42.27
N GLN A 320 73.67 16.26 -41.61
CA GLN A 320 73.32 15.20 -40.68
C GLN A 320 73.44 13.82 -41.36
N GLN A 321 74.47 13.06 -41.02
CA GLN A 321 74.53 11.63 -41.36
C GLN A 321 74.60 10.79 -40.09
N LYS A 322 73.41 10.27 -39.75
CA LYS A 322 73.10 8.97 -39.13
C LYS A 322 73.53 8.67 -37.68
N ASN A 323 72.50 8.33 -36.92
CA ASN A 323 72.43 7.35 -35.81
C ASN A 323 73.17 7.68 -34.52
N PHE A 324 72.60 8.61 -33.73
CA PHE A 324 72.79 8.60 -32.28
C PHE A 324 71.65 7.81 -31.61
N GLN A 325 71.99 6.70 -30.94
CA GLN A 325 71.12 6.05 -29.96
C GLN A 325 71.20 6.83 -28.65
N ASN A 326 70.42 7.91 -28.54
CA ASN A 326 70.42 8.74 -27.33
C ASN A 326 69.48 8.18 -26.24
N LYS A 327 69.98 8.19 -25.00
CA LYS A 327 69.24 7.90 -23.74
C LYS A 327 68.36 9.07 -23.25
N ILE A 328 68.16 10.09 -24.09
CA ILE A 328 67.39 11.32 -23.81
C ILE A 328 66.35 11.46 -24.93
N SER A 329 65.13 11.85 -24.59
CA SER A 329 64.07 12.03 -25.59
C SER A 329 64.39 13.21 -26.52
N GLN A 330 64.12 13.05 -27.83
CA GLN A 330 64.45 14.07 -28.85
C GLN A 330 63.78 15.44 -28.56
N ASP A 331 62.66 15.43 -27.83
CA ASP A 331 61.90 16.64 -27.45
C ASP A 331 62.58 17.47 -26.35
N GLU A 332 63.35 16.84 -25.44
CA GLU A 332 64.08 17.55 -24.39
C GLU A 332 65.30 18.28 -24.94
N VAL A 333 66.04 17.63 -25.86
CA VAL A 333 67.21 18.23 -26.52
C VAL A 333 66.80 19.43 -27.39
N GLN A 334 65.67 19.33 -28.12
CA GLN A 334 65.15 20.43 -28.93
C GLN A 334 64.69 21.63 -28.08
N ASN A 335 64.01 21.41 -26.95
CA ASN A 335 63.60 22.49 -26.05
C ASN A 335 64.78 23.22 -25.40
N ILE A 336 65.88 22.51 -25.18
CA ILE A 336 67.13 23.06 -24.64
C ILE A 336 67.86 23.92 -25.68
N ILE A 337 67.98 23.42 -26.92
CA ILE A 337 68.64 24.14 -28.03
C ILE A 337 67.91 25.45 -28.37
N LEU A 338 66.56 25.44 -28.32
CA LEU A 338 65.72 26.62 -28.57
C LEU A 338 65.99 27.81 -27.64
N ASN A 339 66.58 27.57 -26.46
CA ASN A 339 66.91 28.61 -25.48
C ASN A 339 68.35 29.14 -25.57
N THR A 340 69.13 28.72 -26.58
CA THR A 340 70.55 29.09 -26.76
C THR A 340 70.78 29.90 -28.03
N LYS A 341 71.88 30.66 -28.09
CA LYS A 341 72.23 31.50 -29.26
C LYS A 341 72.94 30.73 -30.38
N GLY A 342 73.07 29.42 -30.20
CA GLY A 342 73.77 28.48 -31.06
C GLY A 342 73.15 28.30 -32.44
N LYS A 343 73.98 27.91 -33.42
CA LYS A 343 73.55 27.52 -34.78
C LYS A 343 74.41 26.37 -35.28
N ASN A 344 73.83 25.54 -36.16
CA ASN A 344 74.51 24.45 -36.86
C ASN A 344 75.19 23.45 -35.91
N GLY A 345 74.54 23.08 -34.80
CA GLY A 345 75.05 22.09 -33.84
C GLY A 345 75.96 22.65 -32.74
N ILE A 346 76.28 23.94 -32.79
CA ILE A 346 76.91 24.68 -31.69
C ILE A 346 75.81 25.10 -30.74
N ILE A 347 75.95 24.86 -29.43
CA ILE A 347 74.93 25.17 -28.44
C ILE A 347 75.21 26.55 -27.81
N ASP A 348 76.21 26.66 -26.94
CA ASP A 348 76.66 27.94 -26.38
C ASP A 348 78.04 27.78 -25.72
N PHE A 349 78.60 28.86 -25.19
CA PHE A 349 79.72 28.79 -24.26
C PHE A 349 79.26 28.17 -22.94
N ALA A 350 80.08 27.28 -22.37
CA ALA A 350 79.75 26.60 -21.12
C ALA A 350 79.49 27.57 -19.95
N ARG A 351 80.20 28.71 -19.92
CA ARG A 351 79.97 29.79 -18.93
C ARG A 351 78.59 30.45 -19.03
N ASN A 352 77.93 30.39 -20.19
CA ASN A 352 76.60 30.95 -20.38
C ASN A 352 75.49 29.95 -20.00
N ILE A 353 75.81 28.65 -20.03
CA ILE A 353 74.88 27.55 -19.71
C ILE A 353 74.81 27.36 -18.19
N VAL A 354 75.96 27.39 -17.52
CA VAL A 354 76.06 27.26 -16.07
C VAL A 354 75.60 28.53 -15.39
N LYS A 355 74.73 28.41 -14.39
CA LYS A 355 74.24 29.54 -13.60
C LYS A 355 74.82 29.50 -12.20
N VAL A 356 74.89 30.65 -11.53
CA VAL A 356 75.20 30.69 -10.09
C VAL A 356 74.00 30.16 -9.32
N ASP A 357 74.24 29.31 -8.33
CA ASP A 357 73.20 28.82 -7.42
C ASP A 357 72.59 30.01 -6.66
N LYS A 358 71.26 30.01 -6.50
CA LYS A 358 70.51 31.12 -5.90
C LYS A 358 71.03 31.52 -4.51
N LYS A 359 71.61 30.57 -3.76
CA LYS A 359 72.16 30.81 -2.42
C LYS A 359 73.42 31.69 -2.42
N PHE A 360 74.12 31.79 -3.55
CA PHE A 360 75.44 32.43 -3.66
C PHE A 360 75.47 33.64 -4.62
N LEU A 361 74.32 34.23 -4.93
CA LEU A 361 74.23 35.39 -5.84
C LEU A 361 75.00 36.64 -5.34
N ASN A 362 75.27 36.73 -4.04
CA ASN A 362 76.00 37.85 -3.44
C ASN A 362 77.53 37.67 -3.49
N GLU A 363 78.00 36.50 -3.92
CA GLU A 363 79.42 36.17 -4.04
C GLU A 363 79.86 36.32 -5.51
N ASP A 364 81.12 36.68 -5.73
CA ASP A 364 81.71 36.92 -7.06
C ASP A 364 81.93 35.61 -7.88
N VAL A 365 81.10 34.59 -7.68
CA VAL A 365 81.22 33.21 -8.23
C VAL A 365 81.31 33.20 -9.75
N GLU A 366 80.72 34.19 -10.40
CA GLU A 366 80.81 34.39 -11.85
C GLU A 366 82.26 34.41 -12.34
N LYS A 367 83.20 35.02 -11.60
CA LYS A 367 84.62 35.01 -11.94
C LYS A 367 85.21 33.60 -11.95
N VAL A 368 84.72 32.72 -11.08
CA VAL A 368 85.15 31.31 -11.02
C VAL A 368 84.58 30.54 -12.20
N ILE A 369 83.29 30.72 -12.54
CA ILE A 369 82.67 30.12 -13.74
C ILE A 369 83.47 30.52 -14.98
N GLN A 370 83.78 31.81 -15.10
CA GLN A 370 84.57 32.39 -16.16
C GLN A 370 85.99 31.81 -16.25
N PHE A 371 86.63 31.53 -15.11
CA PHE A 371 87.94 30.88 -15.06
C PHE A 371 87.89 29.39 -15.42
N VAL A 372 86.94 28.65 -14.84
CA VAL A 372 86.83 27.19 -15.02
C VAL A 372 86.45 26.87 -16.46
N TYR A 373 85.49 27.59 -17.04
CA TYR A 373 85.00 27.30 -18.38
C TYR A 373 85.65 28.16 -19.46
N GLY A 374 86.01 29.41 -19.18
CA GLY A 374 86.63 30.31 -20.16
C GLY A 374 85.82 30.40 -21.46
N ASN A 375 86.51 30.26 -22.59
CA ASN A 375 85.90 30.22 -23.92
C ASN A 375 85.45 28.81 -24.35
N SER A 376 85.31 27.85 -23.43
CA SER A 376 84.92 26.49 -23.80
C SER A 376 83.50 26.47 -24.38
N VAL A 377 83.30 25.73 -25.46
CA VAL A 377 82.02 25.65 -26.20
C VAL A 377 81.42 24.25 -26.06
N VAL A 378 80.11 24.20 -25.85
CA VAL A 378 79.32 22.97 -25.86
C VAL A 378 78.70 22.78 -27.25
N VAL A 379 78.83 21.57 -27.80
CA VAL A 379 78.32 21.18 -29.12
C VAL A 379 77.48 19.91 -29.03
N GLU A 380 76.67 19.67 -30.05
CA GLU A 380 75.83 18.46 -30.12
C GLU A 380 76.66 17.19 -30.32
N SER A 381 77.71 17.23 -31.16
CA SER A 381 78.48 16.03 -31.52
C SER A 381 79.96 16.29 -31.79
N LEU A 382 80.76 15.21 -31.85
CA LEU A 382 82.19 15.26 -32.16
C LEU A 382 82.48 15.81 -33.56
N GLU A 383 81.61 15.57 -34.53
CA GLU A 383 81.73 16.06 -35.91
C GLU A 383 81.70 17.60 -35.94
N VAL A 384 80.71 18.18 -35.24
CA VAL A 384 80.58 19.63 -35.08
C VAL A 384 81.83 20.21 -34.41
N GLY A 385 82.32 19.55 -33.34
CA GLY A 385 83.53 19.98 -32.66
C GLY A 385 84.79 19.90 -33.54
N THR A 386 84.89 18.89 -34.40
CA THR A 386 86.00 18.74 -35.33
C THR A 386 85.97 19.80 -36.44
N GLU A 387 84.78 20.15 -36.94
CA GLU A 387 84.64 21.24 -37.91
C GLU A 387 85.01 22.60 -37.31
N LEU A 388 84.60 22.86 -36.07
CA LEU A 388 84.99 24.06 -35.34
C LEU A 388 86.52 24.22 -35.23
N LEU A 389 87.23 23.14 -34.92
CA LEU A 389 88.70 23.16 -34.90
C LEU A 389 89.28 23.50 -36.28
N LYS A 390 88.75 22.91 -37.35
CA LYS A 390 89.21 23.20 -38.73
C LYS A 390 89.05 24.67 -39.10
N LYS A 391 88.01 25.34 -38.58
CA LYS A 391 87.79 26.78 -38.77
C LYS A 391 88.67 27.66 -37.85
N GLY A 392 89.62 27.07 -37.12
CA GLY A 392 90.59 27.80 -36.30
C GLY A 392 90.12 28.11 -34.88
N PHE A 393 89.11 27.41 -34.37
CA PHE A 393 88.73 27.55 -32.96
C PHE A 393 89.82 27.00 -32.04
N ASN A 394 90.30 27.83 -31.12
CA ASN A 394 91.51 27.56 -30.33
C ASN A 394 91.25 27.22 -28.85
N ASP A 395 89.99 27.05 -28.45
CA ASP A 395 89.62 26.73 -27.07
C ASP A 395 89.09 25.29 -26.93
N ARG A 396 88.66 24.90 -25.72
CA ARG A 396 88.11 23.56 -25.49
C ARG A 396 86.70 23.45 -26.08
N ILE A 397 86.41 22.30 -26.67
CA ILE A 397 85.08 21.94 -27.17
C ILE A 397 84.64 20.69 -26.42
N VAL A 398 83.37 20.64 -26.01
CA VAL A 398 82.78 19.45 -25.38
C VAL A 398 81.47 19.07 -26.05
N THR A 399 81.21 17.77 -26.21
CA THR A 399 79.90 17.28 -26.66
C THR A 399 78.91 17.17 -25.51
N LEU A 400 77.61 17.03 -25.81
CA LEU A 400 76.59 16.76 -24.78
C LEU A 400 76.88 15.47 -23.99
N GLU A 401 77.50 14.48 -24.64
CA GLU A 401 77.93 13.21 -24.03
C GLU A 401 79.24 13.33 -23.23
N GLY A 402 79.84 14.51 -23.17
CA GLY A 402 81.02 14.77 -22.37
C GLY A 402 82.34 14.42 -23.03
N ASP A 403 82.40 14.20 -24.34
CA ASP A 403 83.67 14.07 -25.05
C ASP A 403 84.31 15.44 -25.24
N ILE A 404 85.60 15.58 -24.92
CA ILE A 404 86.36 16.82 -25.04
C ILE A 404 87.34 16.76 -26.19
N ILE A 405 87.39 17.85 -26.96
CA ILE A 405 88.40 18.12 -27.97
C ILE A 405 89.10 19.44 -27.62
N THR A 406 90.42 19.49 -27.77
CA THR A 406 91.21 20.72 -27.58
C THR A 406 91.98 21.09 -28.83
N CYS A 407 92.27 22.38 -29.02
CA CYS A 407 93.06 22.90 -30.15
C CYS A 407 94.47 22.31 -30.28
N ARG A 408 95.04 21.80 -29.17
CA ARG A 408 96.33 21.13 -29.13
C ARG A 408 96.25 19.64 -29.50
N GLY A 409 95.13 19.19 -30.03
CA GLY A 409 94.95 17.81 -30.51
C GLY A 409 94.70 16.78 -29.42
N ARG A 410 94.58 17.18 -28.14
CA ARG A 410 94.12 16.27 -27.08
C ARG A 410 92.62 16.04 -27.26
N MET A 411 92.25 14.77 -27.44
CA MET A 411 90.87 14.28 -27.43
C MET A 411 90.68 13.38 -26.21
N THR A 412 89.53 13.47 -25.55
CA THR A 412 89.20 12.69 -24.37
C THR A 412 87.74 12.29 -24.46
N GLY A 413 87.46 10.99 -24.45
CA GLY A 413 86.10 10.48 -24.63
C GLY A 413 85.99 9.00 -24.27
N GLY A 414 84.78 8.47 -24.34
CA GLY A 414 84.44 7.08 -24.02
C GLY A 414 83.59 6.92 -22.76
N HIS A 415 83.21 5.68 -22.45
CA HIS A 415 82.29 5.39 -21.36
C HIS A 415 82.98 5.41 -20.00
N SER A 416 82.60 6.33 -19.11
CA SER A 416 83.11 6.37 -17.74
C SER A 416 82.37 5.37 -16.84
N PHE A 417 83.05 4.30 -16.43
CA PHE A 417 82.54 3.33 -15.44
C PHE A 417 82.53 3.88 -14.00
N LYS A 418 83.39 4.87 -13.70
CA LYS A 418 83.26 5.69 -12.50
C LYS A 418 82.27 6.79 -12.86
N GLY A 419 81.01 6.53 -12.53
CA GLY A 419 79.84 7.32 -12.92
C GLY A 419 79.96 8.82 -12.62
N LYS A 420 78.94 9.55 -13.07
CA LYS A 420 78.79 10.99 -12.92
C LYS A 420 79.03 11.41 -11.47
N ASP A 421 79.42 12.67 -11.26
CA ASP A 421 79.75 13.16 -9.92
C ASP A 421 78.54 12.95 -9.00
N GLU A 422 78.79 12.27 -7.87
CA GLU A 422 77.75 11.83 -6.94
C GLU A 422 76.92 13.00 -6.39
N ILE A 423 77.48 14.22 -6.38
CA ILE A 423 76.79 15.44 -5.96
C ILE A 423 75.82 15.89 -7.05
N LEU A 424 76.23 15.83 -8.31
CA LEU A 424 75.42 16.27 -9.44
C LEU A 424 74.21 15.35 -9.62
N GLU A 425 74.40 14.04 -9.44
CA GLU A 425 73.31 13.06 -9.44
C GLU A 425 72.33 13.31 -8.28
N ARG A 426 72.83 13.55 -7.06
CA ARG A 426 71.97 13.88 -5.91
C ARG A 426 71.23 15.21 -6.10
N LYS A 427 71.88 16.24 -6.68
CA LYS A 427 71.22 17.52 -7.01
C LYS A 427 70.10 17.32 -8.04
N LYS A 428 70.33 16.46 -9.04
CA LYS A 428 69.30 16.10 -10.03
C LYS A 428 68.13 15.37 -9.38
N GLU A 429 68.43 14.39 -8.51
CA GLU A 429 67.42 13.66 -7.75
C GLU A 429 66.61 14.60 -6.84
N LEU A 430 67.25 15.56 -6.18
CA LEU A 430 66.56 16.58 -5.38
C LEU A 430 65.60 17.42 -6.21
N LYS A 431 66.02 17.93 -7.38
CA LYS A 431 65.13 18.69 -8.28
C LYS A 431 63.93 17.86 -8.73
N TYR A 432 64.16 16.59 -9.06
CA TYR A 432 63.08 15.67 -9.43
C TYR A 432 62.11 15.43 -8.26
N LEU A 433 62.63 15.13 -7.07
CA LEU A 433 61.84 14.93 -5.86
C LEU A 433 61.05 16.20 -5.48
N GLU A 434 61.64 17.39 -5.60
CA GLU A 434 60.95 18.66 -5.36
C GLU A 434 59.76 18.85 -6.29
N SER A 435 59.94 18.56 -7.59
CA SER A 435 58.86 18.62 -8.57
C SER A 435 57.73 17.64 -8.25
N GLU A 436 58.07 16.39 -7.92
CA GLU A 436 57.08 15.36 -7.57
C GLU A 436 56.39 15.65 -6.23
N ILE A 437 57.10 16.21 -5.23
CA ILE A 437 56.50 16.66 -3.96
C ILE A 437 55.51 17.79 -4.22
N GLU A 438 55.86 18.79 -5.03
CA GLU A 438 54.97 19.92 -5.34
C GLU A 438 53.71 19.46 -6.10
N LYS A 439 53.89 18.57 -7.08
CA LYS A 439 52.79 17.95 -7.83
C LYS A 439 51.86 17.16 -6.92
N ASN A 440 52.39 16.28 -6.08
CA ASN A 440 51.59 15.48 -5.15
C ASN A 440 50.92 16.35 -4.08
N LYS A 441 51.55 17.44 -3.61
CA LYS A 441 50.91 18.43 -2.72
C LYS A 441 49.72 19.12 -3.37
N LYS A 442 49.83 19.49 -4.66
CA LYS A 442 48.71 20.09 -5.40
C LYS A 442 47.55 19.09 -5.53
N ASN A 443 47.84 17.86 -5.94
CA ASN A 443 46.84 16.80 -6.05
C ASN A 443 46.16 16.53 -4.70
N PHE A 444 46.92 16.43 -3.61
CA PHE A 444 46.37 16.21 -2.28
C PHE A 444 45.41 17.32 -1.83
N LYS A 445 45.75 18.59 -2.07
CA LYS A 445 44.86 19.73 -1.80
C LYS A 445 43.57 19.69 -2.63
N GLU A 446 43.66 19.24 -3.87
CA GLU A 446 42.49 19.07 -4.74
C GLU A 446 41.54 18.00 -4.19
N PHE A 447 42.07 16.86 -3.75
CA PHE A 447 41.28 15.82 -3.08
C PHE A 447 40.62 16.31 -1.79
N GLU A 448 41.33 17.08 -0.95
CA GLU A 448 40.74 17.67 0.26
C GLU A 448 39.59 18.63 -0.07
N LYS A 449 39.70 19.39 -1.17
CA LYS A 449 38.65 20.31 -1.61
C LYS A 449 37.43 19.55 -2.13
N ILE A 450 37.62 18.48 -2.90
CA ILE A 450 36.54 17.61 -3.39
C ILE A 450 35.79 17.01 -2.20
N ILE A 451 36.51 16.43 -1.24
CA ILE A 451 35.91 15.84 -0.03
C ILE A 451 35.18 16.92 0.78
N GLY A 452 35.83 18.07 1.04
CA GLY A 452 35.25 19.15 1.83
C GLY A 452 33.99 19.78 1.22
N ASN A 453 33.87 19.80 -0.11
CA ASN A 453 32.66 20.27 -0.78
C ASN A 453 31.54 19.23 -0.72
N SER A 454 31.84 17.94 -0.87
CA SER A 454 30.85 16.86 -0.76
C SER A 454 30.25 16.70 0.65
N PHE A 455 30.91 17.21 1.70
CA PHE A 455 30.37 17.23 3.07
C PHE A 455 29.54 18.48 3.41
N ARG A 456 29.55 19.52 2.55
CA ARG A 456 28.82 20.78 2.77
C ARG A 456 27.51 20.90 1.99
N SER A 457 27.38 20.16 0.90
CA SER A 457 26.14 19.97 0.13
C SER A 457 25.33 18.82 0.67
#